data_AF-A0AAV1LSP2-F1
#
_entry.id   AF-A0AAV1LSP2-F1
#
_cell.length_a   1.000
_cell.length_b   1.000
_cell.length_c   1.000
_cell.angle_alpha   90.00
_cell.angle_beta   90.00
_cell.angle_gamma   90.00
#
_symmetry.space_group_name_H-M   'P 1'
#
loop_
_entity.id
_entity.type
_entity.pdbx_description
1 polymer ?
#
loop_
_entity_poly.entity_id
_entity_poly.type
_entity_poly.pdbx_seq_one_letter_code
_entity_poly.pdbx_strand_id
1 'polypeptide(L)' 'MAVTMTNEETFQFIELYQAENCLWNPINKNHKNKNIINDSWKRIADTMGVPVHELKKKKESLMTCFRNNLKKKYYR' A
#
# COMPACT_ATOMS: atom_id res chain seq x y z
N MET A 1 -2.78 15.21 -12.78
CA MET A 1 -2.44 15.87 -11.50
C MET A 1 -1.90 14.79 -10.57
N ALA A 2 -0.71 14.96 -10.01
CA ALA A 2 -0.18 14.03 -9.01
C ALA A 2 -0.90 14.32 -7.69
N VAL A 3 -1.61 13.33 -7.13
CA VAL A 3 -2.28 13.50 -5.83
C VAL A 3 -1.20 13.60 -4.76
N THR A 4 -1.02 14.79 -4.21
CA THR A 4 -0.17 15.02 -3.03
C THR A 4 -0.94 14.56 -1.80
N MET A 5 -0.84 13.27 -1.47
CA MET A 5 -1.36 12.77 -0.19
C MET A 5 -0.59 13.40 0.96
N THR A 6 -1.33 13.96 1.90
CA THR A 6 -0.84 14.46 3.17
C THR A 6 -0.26 13.32 4.02
N ASN A 7 0.46 13.67 5.08
CA ASN A 7 1.02 12.68 6.00
C ASN A 7 -0.08 11.86 6.67
N GLU A 8 -1.19 12.49 7.04
CA GLU A 8 -2.35 11.83 7.67
C GLU A 8 -2.98 10.78 6.75
N GLU A 9 -3.28 11.15 5.50
CA GLU A 9 -3.79 10.19 4.49
C GLU A 9 -2.77 9.07 4.23
N THR A 10 -1.47 9.37 4.31
CA THR A 10 -0.42 8.37 4.15
C THR A 10 -0.40 7.39 5.32
N PHE A 11 -0.58 7.86 6.56
CA PHE A 11 -0.69 6.98 7.73
C PHE A 11 -1.95 6.12 7.66
N GLN A 12 -3.10 6.73 7.35
CA GLN A 12 -4.35 6.01 7.16
C GLN A 12 -4.24 4.95 6.06
N PHE A 13 -3.56 5.26 4.94
CA PHE A 13 -3.26 4.28 3.90
C PHE A 13 -2.47 3.09 4.44
N ILE A 14 -1.44 3.34 5.25
CA ILE A 14 -0.56 2.29 5.80
C ILE A 14 -1.36 1.38 6.75
N GLU A 15 -2.22 1.94 7.60
CA GLU A 15 -3.08 1.18 8.50
C GLU A 15 -4.06 0.28 7.74
N LEU A 16 -4.76 0.83 6.74
CA LEU A 16 -5.67 0.08 5.88
C LEU A 16 -4.94 -1.01 5.09
N TYR A 17 -3.76 -0.69 4.55
CA TYR A 17 -2.93 -1.63 3.83
C TYR A 17 -2.42 -2.77 4.72
N GLN A 18 -2.08 -2.48 5.98
CA GLN A 18 -1.66 -3.47 6.96
C GLN A 18 -2.83 -4.38 7.36
N ALA A 19 -4.04 -3.83 7.54
CA ALA A 19 -5.24 -4.60 7.84
C ALA A 19 -5.59 -5.60 6.73
N GLU A 20 -5.35 -5.22 5.47
CA GLU A 20 -5.57 -6.06 4.29
C GLU A 20 -4.41 -7.06 4.07
N ASN A 21 -4.37 -8.10 4.92
CA ASN A 21 -3.37 -9.19 4.88
C ASN A 21 -3.22 -9.86 3.51
N CYS A 22 -4.25 -9.84 2.66
CA CYS A 22 -4.21 -10.39 1.30
C CYS A 22 -3.26 -9.61 0.35
N LEU A 23 -2.93 -8.35 0.65
CA LEU A 23 -2.12 -7.49 -0.21
C LEU A 23 -0.61 -7.65 0.03
N TRP A 24 -0.21 -7.98 1.25
CA TRP A 24 1.20 -8.01 1.66
C TRP A 24 1.67 -9.37 2.18
N ASN A 25 0.79 -10.26 2.65
CA ASN A 25 1.19 -11.53 3.24
C ASN A 25 1.26 -12.64 2.16
N PRO A 26 2.46 -13.11 1.77
CA PRO A 26 2.62 -14.15 0.75
C PRO A 26 2.18 -15.54 1.23
N ILE A 27 2.03 -15.74 2.54
CA ILE A 27 1.62 -17.02 3.17
C ILE A 27 0.11 -17.21 3.06
N ASN A 28 -0.65 -16.13 2.87
CA ASN A 28 -2.10 -16.20 2.80
C ASN A 28 -2.53 -16.86 1.49
N LYS A 29 -3.32 -17.95 1.55
CA LYS A 29 -3.87 -18.63 0.35
C LYS A 29 -4.59 -17.66 -0.59
N ASN A 30 -5.16 -16.60 -0.02
CA ASN A 30 -5.89 -15.55 -0.74
C ASN A 30 -4.98 -14.55 -1.48
N HIS A 31 -3.67 -14.53 -1.21
CA HIS A 31 -2.69 -13.70 -1.93
C HIS A 31 -2.48 -14.12 -3.40
N LYS A 32 -2.90 -15.34 -3.78
CA LYS A 32 -2.97 -15.75 -5.20
C LYS A 32 -4.29 -15.38 -5.87
N ASN A 33 -5.31 -14.98 -5.10
CA ASN A 33 -6.63 -14.72 -5.64
C ASN A 33 -6.73 -13.26 -6.09
N LYS A 34 -6.59 -13.05 -7.42
CA LYS A 34 -6.65 -11.72 -8.05
C LYS A 34 -7.94 -10.96 -7.73
N ASN A 35 -9.05 -11.68 -7.53
CA ASN A 35 -10.33 -11.06 -7.18
C ASN A 35 -10.28 -10.43 -5.79
N ILE A 36 -9.78 -11.17 -4.79
CA ILE A 36 -9.65 -10.67 -3.41
C ILE A 36 -8.68 -9.50 -3.35
N ILE A 37 -7.55 -9.57 -4.06
CA ILE A 37 -6.60 -8.45 -4.14
C ILE A 37 -7.29 -7.21 -4.72
N ASN A 38 -8.04 -7.38 -5.81
CA ASN A 38 -8.73 -6.26 -6.45
C ASN A 38 -9.81 -5.66 -5.55
N ASP A 39 -10.57 -6.51 -4.85
CA ASP A 39 -11.60 -6.07 -3.91
C ASP A 39 -11.01 -5.35 -2.70
N SER A 40 -9.90 -5.84 -2.14
CA SER A 40 -9.20 -5.15 -1.06
C SER A 40 -8.65 -3.80 -1.50
N TRP A 41 -8.08 -3.71 -2.71
CA TRP A 41 -7.68 -2.41 -3.27
C TRP A 41 -8.87 -1.47 -3.47
N LYS A 42 -10.01 -1.99 -3.96
CA LYS A 42 -11.24 -1.21 -4.10
C LYS A 42 -11.75 -0.71 -2.75
N ARG A 43 -11.76 -1.54 -1.71
CA ARG A 43 -12.14 -1.11 -0.35
C ARG A 43 -11.29 0.03 0.17
N ILE A 44 -9.97 -0.05 0.00
CA ILE A 44 -9.06 1.03 0.40
C ILE A 44 -9.35 2.28 -0.45
N ALA A 45 -9.56 2.13 -1.75
CA ALA A 45 -9.91 3.22 -2.66
C ALA A 45 -11.22 3.91 -2.26
N ASP A 46 -12.27 3.14 -1.97
CA ASP A 46 -13.57 3.65 -1.54
C ASP A 46 -13.48 4.33 -0.17
N THR A 47 -12.68 3.79 0.74
CA THR A 47 -12.47 4.36 2.09
C THR A 47 -11.72 5.69 2.04
N MET A 48 -10.74 5.80 1.15
CA MET A 48 -9.88 6.99 1.01
C MET A 48 -10.45 8.00 0.01
N GLY A 49 -11.42 7.61 -0.81
CA GLY A 49 -11.88 8.40 -1.96
C GLY A 49 -10.84 8.55 -3.07
N VAL A 50 -9.81 7.69 -3.11
CA VAL A 50 -8.67 7.79 -4.04
C VAL A 50 -8.68 6.61 -5.01
N PRO A 51 -8.42 6.82 -6.32
CA PRO A 51 -8.38 5.72 -7.28
C PRO A 51 -7.31 4.67 -6.95
N VAL A 52 -7.64 3.39 -7.17
CA VAL A 52 -6.71 2.25 -6.97
C VAL A 52 -5.36 2.44 -7.67
N HIS A 53 -5.33 3.05 -8.86
CA HIS A 53 -4.09 3.26 -9.60
C HIS A 53 -3.14 4.25 -8.90
N GLU A 54 -3.68 5.29 -8.26
CA GLU A 54 -2.89 6.26 -7.49
C GLU A 54 -2.39 5.62 -6.18
N LEU A 55 -3.23 4.82 -5.51
CA LEU A 55 -2.83 4.08 -4.32
C LEU A 55 -1.67 3.10 -4.61
N LYS A 56 -1.68 2.44 -5.78
CA LYS A 56 -0.57 1.57 -6.22
C LYS A 56 0.72 2.35 -6.43
N LYS A 57 0.67 3.52 -7.09
CA LYS A 57 1.85 4.39 -7.24
C LYS A 57 2.39 4.85 -5.89
N LYS A 58 1.50 5.26 -4.97
CA LYS A 58 1.90 5.67 -3.62
C LYS A 58 2.58 4.53 -2.87
N LYS A 59 2.02 3.32 -2.92
CA LYS A 59 2.66 2.12 -2.37
C LYS A 59 4.07 1.93 -2.93
N GLU A 60 4.26 2.01 -4.25
CA GLU A 60 5.57 1.84 -4.87
C GLU A 60 6.58 2.90 -4.39
N SER A 61 6.15 4.16 -4.32
CA SER A 61 6.95 5.25 -3.79
C SER A 61 7.37 5.01 -2.33
N LEU A 62 6.41 4.65 -1.47
CA LEU A 62 6.65 4.30 -0.06
C LEU A 62 7.63 3.13 0.08
N MET A 63 7.41 2.05 -0.67
CA MET A 63 8.29 0.87 -0.63
C MET A 63 9.70 1.18 -1.14
N THR A 64 9.83 2.04 -2.14
CA THR A 64 11.13 2.49 -2.66
C THR A 64 11.89 3.29 -1.60
N CYS A 65 11.22 4.27 -0.98
CA CYS A 65 11.77 5.03 0.13
C CYS A 65 12.15 4.12 1.31
N PHE A 66 11.27 3.18 1.67
CA PHE A 66 11.52 2.23 2.76
C PHE A 66 12.74 1.34 2.49
N ARG A 67 12.83 0.74 1.30
CA ARG A 67 13.99 -0.08 0.89
C ARG A 67 15.30 0.71 0.91
N ASN A 68 15.28 1.96 0.45
CA ASN A 68 16.46 2.83 0.46
C ASN A 68 16.90 3.18 1.89
N ASN A 69 15.96 3.46 2.79
CA ASN A 69 16.26 3.73 4.20
C ASN A 69 16.71 2.46 4.95
N LEU A 70 16.13 1.30 4.65
CA LEU A 70 16.58 0.01 5.19
C LEU A 70 18.03 -0.27 4.80
N LYS A 71 18.40 -0.11 3.52
CA LYS A 71 19.78 -0.30 3.05
C LYS A 71 20.77 0.58 3.82
N LYS A 72 20.41 1.83 4.14
CA LYS A 72 21.26 2.73 4.94
C LYS A 72 21.44 2.28 6.39
N LYS A 73 20.50 1.50 6.96
CA LYS A 73 20.60 0.99 8.33
C LYS A 73 21.60 -0.17 8.48
N TYR A 74 21.83 -0.96 7.43
CA TYR A 74 22.75 -2.09 7.48
C TYR A 74 24.23 -1.73 7.21
N TYR A 75 24.50 -0.52 6.70
CA TYR A 75 25.85 -0.03 6.43
C TYR A 75 26.33 1.04 7.44
N ARG A 76 25.62 1.21 8.55
CA ARG A 76 25.99 2.13 9.64
C ARG A 76 26.37 1.37 10.89
#